data_AF-A0A8X6QF53-F1
#
_entry.id   AF-A0A8X6QF53-F1
#
_cell.length_a   1.000
_cell.length_b   1.000
_cell.length_c   1.000
_cell.angle_alpha   90.00
_cell.angle_beta   90.00
_cell.angle_gamma   90.00
#
_symmetry.space_group_name_H-M   'P 1'
#
loop_
_entity.id
_entity.type
_entity.pdbx_description
1 polymer ?
#
loop_
_entity_poly.entity_id
_entity_poly.type
_entity_poly.pdbx_seq_one_letter_code
_entity_poly.pdbx_strand_id
1 'polypeptide(L)'
;MVFPNFLKIAVIPLRHIIEVNNNNSKNPKLSRGLESSIIKFLSEALGFKYRIFVTGDREWGRFTENGTWTGVIGMVQDNETIFDLDTWR
;
A
#
# COMPACT_ATOMS: atom_id res chain seq x y z
N MET A 1 -11.99 -2.72 -20.48
CA MET A 1 -11.72 -3.33 -19.17
C MET A 1 -12.50 -2.56 -18.12
N VAL A 2 -13.11 -3.26 -17.15
CA VAL A 2 -13.84 -2.64 -16.02
C VAL A 2 -12.85 -2.44 -14.87
N PHE A 3 -12.80 -1.24 -14.29
CA PHE A 3 -11.92 -0.96 -13.16
C PHE A 3 -12.42 -1.69 -11.89
N PRO A 4 -11.54 -2.29 -11.07
CA PRO A 4 -11.95 -3.02 -9.87
C PRO A 4 -12.63 -2.10 -8.84
N ASN A 5 -13.69 -2.61 -8.21
CA ASN A 5 -14.43 -1.86 -7.17
C ASN A 5 -13.74 -1.87 -5.79
N PHE A 6 -12.72 -2.72 -5.61
CA PHE A 6 -11.99 -2.86 -4.35
C PHE A 6 -10.50 -3.10 -4.59
N LEU A 7 -9.64 -2.35 -3.90
CA LEU A 7 -8.18 -2.46 -3.95
C LEU A 7 -7.58 -2.77 -2.58
N LYS A 8 -6.56 -3.63 -2.58
CA LYS A 8 -5.64 -3.80 -1.45
C LYS A 8 -4.37 -3.05 -1.78
N ILE A 9 -3.97 -2.13 -0.92
CA ILE A 9 -2.83 -1.22 -1.13
C ILE A 9 -1.85 -1.43 0.01
N ALA A 10 -0.61 -1.81 -0.30
CA ALA A 10 0.47 -1.90 0.66
C ALA A 10 1.27 -0.61 0.62
N VAL A 11 1.69 -0.13 1.79
CA VAL A 11 2.39 1.15 1.91
C VAL A 11 3.50 1.02 2.94
N ILE A 12 4.60 1.76 2.71
CA ILE A 12 5.65 1.97 3.70
C ILE A 12 5.43 3.34 4.32
N PRO A 13 5.07 3.45 5.61
CA PRO A 13 4.83 4.74 6.24
C PRO A 13 6.09 5.60 6.22
N LEU A 14 6.05 6.66 5.43
CA LEU A 14 7.13 7.64 5.29
C LEU A 14 6.57 9.03 5.57
N ARG A 15 7.21 9.74 6.50
CA ARG A 15 6.76 11.08 6.92
C ARG A 15 6.64 12.00 5.70
N HIS A 16 5.55 12.76 5.61
CA HIS A 16 5.20 13.63 4.48
C HIS A 16 4.82 12.95 3.15
N ILE A 17 5.22 11.69 2.90
CA ILE A 17 4.86 10.94 1.69
C ILE A 17 3.54 10.20 1.92
N ILE A 18 3.53 9.29 2.89
CA ILE A 18 2.36 8.51 3.27
C ILE A 18 2.36 8.26 4.77
N GLU A 19 1.44 8.93 5.46
CA GLU A 19 1.25 8.79 6.90
C GLU A 19 -0.01 7.99 7.16
N VAL A 20 0.12 7.05 8.09
CA VAL A 20 -0.92 6.12 8.47
C VAL A 20 -1.23 6.30 9.95
N ASN A 21 -2.51 6.53 10.27
CA ASN A 21 -2.96 6.50 11.66
C ASN A 21 -3.15 5.03 12.09
N ASN A 22 -2.34 4.63 13.06
CA ASN A 22 -2.25 3.25 13.55
C ASN A 22 -3.05 2.99 14.83
N ASN A 23 -4.04 3.83 15.15
CA ASN A 23 -4.93 3.64 16.31
C ASN A 23 -5.61 2.26 16.34
N ASN A 24 -5.64 1.52 15.22
CA ASN A 24 -6.09 0.14 15.18
C ASN A 24 -5.18 -0.67 14.23
N SER A 25 -4.22 -1.41 14.79
CA SER A 25 -3.20 -2.16 14.04
C SER A 25 -3.77 -3.11 12.96
N LYS A 26 -5.00 -3.60 13.16
CA LYS A 26 -5.70 -4.47 12.19
C LYS A 26 -6.28 -3.74 10.97
N ASN A 27 -6.46 -2.42 11.05
CA ASN A 27 -7.04 -1.59 9.99
C ASN A 27 -6.38 -0.19 9.98
N PRO A 28 -5.14 -0.10 9.51
CA PRO A 28 -4.48 1.19 9.30
C PRO A 28 -5.32 2.07 8.36
N LYS A 29 -5.40 3.37 8.66
CA LYS A 29 -6.06 4.36 7.80
C LYS A 29 -5.06 5.43 7.37
N LEU A 30 -5.13 5.82 6.11
CA LEU A 30 -4.41 6.98 5.59
C LEU A 30 -4.82 8.22 6.40
N SER A 31 -3.83 8.97 6.88
CA SER A 31 -4.06 10.18 7.67
C SER A 31 -3.59 11.43 6.96
N ARG A 32 -2.34 11.43 6.46
CA ARG A 32 -1.68 12.57 5.81
C ARG A 32 -0.68 12.08 4.77
N GLY A 33 -0.12 13.01 4.00
CA GLY A 33 0.88 12.74 2.98
C GLY A 33 0.35 12.96 1.56
N LEU A 34 1.29 13.19 0.64
CA LEU A 34 0.99 13.39 -0.77
C LEU A 34 0.25 12.19 -1.37
N GLU A 35 0.77 10.98 -1.17
CA GLU A 35 0.19 9.75 -1.71
C GLU A 35 -1.17 9.44 -1.10
N SER A 36 -1.34 9.72 0.20
CA SER A 36 -2.64 9.59 0.87
C SER A 36 -3.72 10.42 0.17
N SER A 37 -3.35 11.60 -0.32
CA SER A 37 -4.26 12.51 -1.00
C SER A 37 -4.56 12.01 -2.41
N ILE A 38 -3.56 11.48 -3.12
CA ILE A 38 -3.71 10.89 -4.46
C ILE A 38 -4.62 9.65 -4.40
N ILE A 39 -4.38 8.72 -3.47
CA ILE A 39 -5.19 7.50 -3.32
C ILE A 39 -6.65 7.86 -3.05
N LYS A 40 -6.88 8.84 -2.17
CA LYS A 40 -8.23 9.30 -1.85
C LYS A 40 -8.92 9.96 -3.05
N PHE A 41 -8.20 10.81 -3.78
CA PHE A 41 -8.71 11.43 -5.00
C PHE A 41 -9.07 10.40 -6.07
N LEU A 42 -8.20 9.41 -6.30
CA LEU A 42 -8.45 8.32 -7.24
C LEU A 42 -9.66 7.46 -6.81
N SER A 43 -9.77 7.16 -5.51
CA SER A 43 -10.90 6.41 -4.93
C SER A 43 -12.23 7.12 -5.18
N GLU A 44 -12.26 8.45 -5.02
CA GLU A 44 -13.45 9.27 -5.29
C GLU A 44 -13.75 9.36 -6.79
N ALA A 45 -12.74 9.56 -7.63
CA ALA A 45 -12.90 9.72 -9.08
C ALA A 45 -13.31 8.41 -9.78
N LEU A 46 -12.77 7.27 -9.35
CA LEU A 46 -12.98 5.96 -9.96
C LEU A 46 -14.01 5.10 -9.20
N GLY A 47 -14.48 5.56 -8.03
CA GLY A 47 -15.54 4.91 -7.25
C GLY A 47 -15.14 3.57 -6.61
N PHE A 48 -13.84 3.32 -6.42
CA PHE A 48 -13.36 2.10 -5.75
C PHE A 48 -13.20 2.31 -4.24
N LYS A 49 -13.36 1.23 -3.48
CA LYS A 49 -12.99 1.15 -2.07
C LYS A 49 -11.60 0.56 -1.92
N TYR A 50 -10.91 0.86 -0.83
CA TYR A 50 -9.59 0.29 -0.60
C TYR A 50 -9.34 -0.06 0.87
N ARG A 51 -8.37 -0.95 1.08
CA ARG A 51 -7.82 -1.27 2.41
C ARG A 51 -6.31 -1.14 2.36
N ILE A 52 -5.76 -0.51 3.40
CA ILE A 52 -4.33 -0.31 3.56
C ILE A 52 -3.72 -1.48 4.32
N PHE A 53 -2.56 -1.91 3.87
CA PHE A 53 -1.68 -2.85 4.53
C PHE A 53 -0.34 -2.18 4.76
N VAL A 54 0.24 -2.38 5.93
CA VAL A 54 1.60 -1.94 6.24
C VAL A 54 2.40 -3.20 6.49
N THR A 55 3.53 -3.34 5.81
CA THR A 55 4.37 -4.52 5.97
C THR A 55 4.94 -4.57 7.39
N GLY A 56 5.13 -5.78 7.92
CA GLY A 56 5.66 -5.95 9.28
C GLY A 56 7.11 -5.47 9.41
N ASP A 57 7.89 -5.63 8.34
CA ASP A 57 9.30 -5.22 8.24
C ASP A 57 9.50 -3.74 7.85
N ARG A 58 8.45 -3.08 7.33
CA ARG A 58 8.50 -1.72 6.75
C ARG A 58 9.59 -1.54 5.70
N GLU A 59 9.93 -2.60 4.98
CA GLU A 59 10.89 -2.59 3.89
C GLU A 59 10.19 -2.82 2.54
N TRP A 60 10.82 -2.34 1.47
CA TRP A 60 10.40 -2.61 0.09
C TRP A 60 10.34 -4.10 -0.21
N GLY A 61 11.36 -4.81 0.28
CA GLY A 61 11.53 -6.21 0.07
C GLY A 61 12.97 -6.53 -0.25
N ARG A 62 13.41 -7.70 0.20
CA ARG A 62 14.70 -8.27 -0.16
C ARG A 62 14.45 -9.56 -0.91
N PHE A 63 15.21 -9.77 -1.98
CA PHE A 63 15.20 -11.06 -2.64
C PHE A 63 15.96 -12.06 -1.78
N THR A 64 15.28 -13.14 -1.41
CA THR A 64 15.88 -14.20 -0.61
C THR A 64 16.50 -15.27 -1.50
N GLU A 65 17.46 -16.01 -0.96
CA GLU A 65 18.10 -17.15 -1.66
C GLU A 65 17.09 -18.23 -2.07
N ASN A 66 15.94 -18.28 -1.42
CA ASN A 66 14.84 -19.21 -1.70
C ASN A 66 13.95 -18.76 -2.87
N GLY A 67 14.29 -17.66 -3.56
CA GLY A 67 13.55 -17.16 -4.71
C GLY A 67 12.28 -16.37 -4.39
N THR A 68 12.08 -15.97 -3.13
CA THR A 68 10.93 -15.18 -2.70
C THR A 68 11.34 -13.75 -2.31
N TRP A 69 10.42 -12.80 -2.48
CA TRP A 69 10.58 -11.43 -2.00
C TRP A 69 9.93 -11.25 -0.63
N THR A 70 10.55 -10.45 0.23
CA THR A 70 9.93 -9.97 1.48
C THR A 70 9.28 -8.59 1.27
N GLY A 71 8.81 -7.94 2.35
CA GLY A 71 8.31 -6.56 2.28
C GLY A 71 7.09 -6.36 1.40
N VAL A 72 6.96 -5.15 0.85
CA VAL A 72 5.85 -4.76 -0.04
C VAL A 72 5.83 -5.62 -1.29
N ILE A 73 7.00 -5.89 -1.87
CA ILE A 73 7.14 -6.69 -3.08
C ILE A 73 6.67 -8.13 -2.83
N GLY A 74 7.01 -8.70 -1.67
CA GLY A 74 6.50 -10.02 -1.24
C GLY A 74 4.98 -10.04 -1.14
N MET A 75 4.36 -9.03 -0.54
CA MET A 75 2.90 -8.92 -0.45
C MET A 75 2.22 -8.84 -1.82
N VAL A 76 2.86 -8.21 -2.81
CA VAL A 76 2.34 -8.17 -4.18
C VAL A 76 2.53 -9.52 -4.88
N GLN A 77 3.70 -10.16 -4.72
CA GLN A 77 4.00 -11.48 -5.27
C GLN A 77 3.01 -12.55 -4.76
N ASP A 78 2.68 -12.51 -3.47
CA ASP A 78 1.76 -13.45 -2.82
C ASP A 78 0.28 -13.09 -3.05
N ASN A 79 -0.01 -12.09 -3.90
CA ASN A 79 -1.34 -11.59 -4.23
C ASN A 79 -2.12 -11.08 -2.99
N GLU A 80 -1.40 -10.70 -1.93
CA GLU A 80 -1.95 -10.04 -0.77
C GLU A 80 -2.28 -8.57 -1.07
N THR A 81 -1.64 -7.97 -2.09
CA THR A 81 -1.78 -6.55 -2.48
C THR A 81 -1.72 -6.37 -4.01
N ILE A 82 -2.40 -5.34 -4.54
CA ILE A 82 -2.53 -5.08 -5.99
C ILE A 82 -1.83 -3.78 -6.42
N PHE A 83 -1.59 -2.82 -5.53
CA PHE A 83 -1.04 -1.52 -5.92
C PHE A 83 -0.01 -1.02 -4.91
N ASP A 84 1.15 -0.65 -5.44
CA ASP A 84 2.24 0.04 -4.75
C ASP A 84 2.52 1.37 -5.50
N LEU A 85 2.76 2.46 -4.77
CA LEU A 85 2.74 3.83 -5.32
C LEU A 85 4.04 4.62 -5.16
N ASP A 86 5.16 4.00 -4.78
CA ASP A 86 6.40 4.72 -4.48
C ASP A 86 7.59 4.24 -5.33
N THR A 87 7.40 4.20 -6.66
CA THR A 87 8.49 3.94 -7.62
C THR A 87 8.79 5.16 -8.47
N TRP A 88 9.40 6.20 -7.89
CA TRP A 88 10.28 7.14 -8.61
C TRP A 88 11.31 7.78 -7.66
N ARG A 89 12.40 7.05 -7.38
CA ARG A 89 13.75 7.63 -7.26
C ARG A 89 14.85 6.59 -7.37
#